data_AF-A0A6M3X5M4-F1
#
_entry.id   AF-A0A6M3X5M4-F1
#
_cell.length_a   1.000
_cell.length_b   1.000
_cell.length_c   1.000
_cell.angle_alpha   90.00
_cell.angle_beta   90.00
_cell.angle_gamma   90.00
#
_symmetry.space_group_name_H-M   'P 1'
#
loop_
_entity.id
_entity.type
_entity.pdbx_description
1 polymer ?
#
loop_
_entity_poly.entity_id
_entity_poly.type
_entity_poly.pdbx_seq_one_letter_code
_entity_poly.pdbx_strand_id
1 'polypeptide(L)'
;MKKEILDIPEEPIKLKKQLIEMGGDALAIWYGNKLQGYLWNTWKDSLKKKDFTWSRFIKLLKYKTAYASLWLQDKISWENFIQEIIKSIESPLGQNIDCMVI
;
A
#
# COMPACT_ATOMS: atom_id res chain seq x y z
N MET A 1 -5.98 22.04 -12.16
CA MET A 1 -6.23 20.59 -12.24
C MET A 1 -6.55 20.09 -10.84
N LYS A 2 -7.77 19.59 -10.59
CA LYS A 2 -8.11 19.01 -9.28
C LYS A 2 -7.37 17.67 -9.19
N LYS A 3 -6.33 17.57 -8.36
CA LYS A 3 -5.79 16.26 -7.97
C LYS A 3 -6.89 15.57 -7.17
N GLU A 4 -7.43 14.49 -7.70
CA GLU A 4 -8.26 13.56 -6.93
C GLU A 4 -7.28 12.80 -6.01
N ILE A 5 -7.01 13.40 -4.85
CA ILE A 5 -6.09 12.91 -3.82
C ILE A 5 -6.74 11.68 -3.19
N LEU A 6 -6.07 10.54 -3.24
CA LEU A 6 -6.49 9.37 -2.46
C LEU A 6 -6.50 9.78 -0.98
N ASP A 7 -7.59 9.48 -0.28
CA ASP A 7 -7.72 9.75 1.13
C ASP A 7 -6.77 8.87 1.94
N ILE A 8 -6.34 9.36 3.11
CA ILE A 8 -5.59 8.55 4.06
C ILE A 8 -6.61 7.70 4.83
N PRO A 9 -6.65 6.36 4.64
CA PRO A 9 -7.54 5.51 5.42
C PRO A 9 -7.16 5.55 6.91
N GLU A 10 -8.09 5.18 7.77
CA GLU A 10 -7.81 4.93 9.18
C GLU A 10 -6.73 3.85 9.34
N GLU A 11 -5.88 3.95 10.37
CA GLU A 11 -4.89 2.92 10.65
C GLU A 11 -5.60 1.63 11.10
N PRO A 12 -5.35 0.46 10.46
CA PRO A 12 -6.02 -0.76 10.82
C PRO A 12 -5.35 -1.38 12.06
N ILE A 13 -5.55 -0.80 13.25
CA ILE A 13 -4.88 -1.18 14.51
C ILE A 13 -4.98 -2.68 14.80
N LYS A 14 -6.16 -3.27 14.59
CA LYS A 14 -6.38 -4.72 14.77
C LYS A 14 -5.50 -5.54 13.82
N LEU A 15 -5.38 -5.12 12.56
CA LEU A 15 -4.54 -5.80 11.58
C LEU A 15 -3.06 -5.62 11.90
N LYS A 16 -2.62 -4.40 12.25
CA LYS A 16 -1.25 -4.13 12.68
C LYS A 16 -0.82 -5.07 13.80
N LYS A 17 -1.66 -5.21 14.82
CA LYS A 17 -1.41 -6.13 15.94
C LYS A 17 -1.21 -7.57 15.48
N GLN A 18 -2.10 -8.07 14.60
CA GLN A 18 -1.97 -9.42 14.03
C GLN A 18 -0.65 -9.61 13.26
N LEU A 19 -0.25 -8.61 12.46
CA LEU A 19 0.99 -8.67 11.69
C LEU A 19 2.24 -8.70 12.60
N ILE A 20 2.22 -7.95 13.69
CA ILE A 20 3.29 -7.95 14.71
C ILE A 20 3.37 -9.32 15.42
N GLU A 21 2.22 -9.89 15.81
CA GLU A 21 2.15 -11.22 16.44
C GLU A 21 2.67 -12.33 15.52
N MET A 22 2.58 -12.14 14.20
CA MET A 22 3.12 -13.04 13.18
C MET A 22 4.63 -12.85 12.90
N GLY A 23 5.30 -11.95 13.62
CA GLY A 23 6.74 -11.70 13.51
C GLY A 23 7.11 -10.34 12.91
N GLY A 24 6.15 -9.58 12.36
CA GLY A 24 6.38 -8.22 11.85
C GLY A 24 7.36 -8.13 10.66
N ASP A 25 7.61 -9.24 9.98
CA ASP A 25 8.54 -9.34 8.85
C ASP A 25 7.83 -9.20 7.50
N ALA A 26 8.60 -9.31 6.41
CA ALA A 26 8.05 -9.27 5.06
C ALA A 26 7.01 -10.38 4.83
N LEU A 27 7.22 -11.59 5.38
CA LEU A 27 6.26 -12.68 5.21
C LEU A 27 4.92 -12.36 5.88
N ALA A 28 4.95 -11.80 7.09
CA ALA A 28 3.75 -11.33 7.80
C ALA A 28 3.01 -10.27 6.98
N ILE A 29 3.71 -9.25 6.45
CA ILE A 29 3.12 -8.18 5.62
C ILE A 29 2.35 -8.73 4.41
N TRP A 30 2.85 -9.82 3.82
CA TRP A 30 2.25 -10.45 2.63
C TRP A 30 1.28 -11.59 2.97
N TYR A 31 1.09 -11.91 4.26
CA TYR A 31 0.23 -13.01 4.69
C TYR A 31 -1.24 -12.78 4.31
N GLY A 32 -1.74 -13.64 3.43
CA GLY A 32 -3.12 -13.58 2.95
C GLY A 32 -3.50 -12.27 2.25
N ASN A 33 -2.51 -11.46 1.87
CA ASN A 33 -2.69 -10.11 1.32
C ASN A 33 -3.63 -9.22 2.16
N LYS A 34 -3.67 -9.38 3.49
CA LYS A 34 -4.65 -8.68 4.34
C LYS A 34 -4.48 -7.16 4.31
N LEU A 35 -3.25 -6.67 4.39
CA LEU A 35 -2.94 -5.24 4.35
C LEU A 35 -3.23 -4.64 2.98
N GLN A 36 -2.83 -5.35 1.93
CA GLN A 36 -3.04 -5.01 0.53
C GLN A 36 -4.55 -4.94 0.23
N GLY A 37 -5.30 -5.94 0.70
CA GLY A 37 -6.75 -6.00 0.55
C GLY A 37 -7.47 -4.88 1.30
N TYR A 38 -7.01 -4.54 2.51
CA TYR A 38 -7.52 -3.39 3.26
C TYR A 38 -7.38 -2.09 2.44
N LEU A 39 -6.16 -1.79 1.99
CA LEU A 39 -5.87 -0.56 1.23
C LEU A 39 -6.61 -0.51 -0.10
N TRP A 40 -6.63 -1.63 -0.83
CA TRP A 40 -7.36 -1.71 -2.09
C TRP A 40 -8.85 -1.52 -1.89
N ASN A 41 -9.46 -2.11 -0.87
CA ASN A 41 -10.90 -1.95 -0.65
C ASN A 41 -11.30 -0.50 -0.34
N THR A 42 -10.43 0.27 0.30
CA THR A 42 -10.61 1.71 0.49
C THR A 42 -10.54 2.47 -0.83
N TRP A 43 -9.53 2.19 -1.66
CA TRP A 43 -9.24 3.02 -2.83
C TRP A 43 -9.74 2.46 -4.18
N LYS A 44 -10.32 1.26 -4.22
CA LYS A 44 -10.61 0.51 -5.45
C LYS A 44 -11.40 1.33 -6.47
N ASP A 45 -12.37 2.11 -6.03
CA ASP A 45 -13.25 2.85 -6.94
C ASP A 45 -12.50 4.05 -7.54
N SER A 46 -11.69 4.74 -6.75
CA SER A 46 -10.80 5.82 -7.19
C SER A 46 -9.66 5.31 -8.07
N LEU A 47 -9.12 4.13 -7.76
CA LEU A 47 -8.05 3.48 -8.52
C LEU A 47 -8.53 2.98 -9.88
N LYS A 48 -9.73 2.38 -9.94
CA LYS A 48 -10.33 1.92 -11.20
C LYS A 48 -10.64 3.06 -12.16
N LYS A 49 -11.04 4.24 -11.67
CA LYS A 49 -11.21 5.45 -12.49
C LYS A 49 -9.90 5.92 -13.14
N LYS A 50 -8.75 5.49 -12.61
CA LYS A 50 -7.40 5.77 -13.11
C LYS A 50 -6.78 4.56 -13.84
N ASP A 51 -7.61 3.63 -14.31
CA ASP A 51 -7.20 2.37 -14.97
C ASP A 51 -6.22 1.51 -14.17
N PHE A 52 -6.25 1.66 -12.83
CA PHE A 52 -5.35 0.93 -11.95
C PHE A 52 -6.01 -0.37 -11.50
N THR A 53 -5.36 -1.50 -11.78
CA THR A 53 -5.88 -2.85 -11.47
C THR A 53 -5.31 -3.40 -10.17
N TRP A 54 -5.95 -4.43 -9.62
CA TRP A 54 -5.45 -5.14 -8.43
C TRP A 54 -4.03 -5.66 -8.64
N SER A 55 -3.75 -6.25 -9.81
CA SER A 55 -2.41 -6.76 -10.14
C SER A 55 -1.34 -5.66 -10.12
N ARG A 56 -1.64 -4.50 -10.72
CA ARG A 56 -0.76 -3.32 -10.70
C ARG A 56 -0.54 -2.80 -9.29
N PHE A 57 -1.58 -2.79 -8.46
CA PHE A 57 -1.51 -2.40 -7.06
C PHE A 57 -0.63 -3.31 -6.22
N ILE A 58 -0.79 -4.61 -6.37
CA ILE A 58 0.06 -5.59 -5.71
C ILE A 58 1.52 -5.43 -6.14
N LYS A 59 1.80 -5.30 -7.44
CA LYS A 59 3.16 -5.06 -7.94
C LYS A 59 3.76 -3.80 -7.32
N LEU A 60 3.01 -2.69 -7.27
CA LEU A 60 3.47 -1.44 -6.68
C LEU A 60 3.78 -1.59 -5.18
N LEU A 61 2.91 -2.28 -4.43
CA LEU A 61 3.13 -2.48 -2.99
C LEU A 61 4.37 -3.32 -2.68
N LYS A 62 4.83 -4.19 -3.58
CA LYS A 62 6.11 -4.92 -3.41
C LYS A 62 7.28 -3.97 -3.21
N TYR A 63 7.33 -2.86 -3.94
CA TYR A 63 8.35 -1.82 -3.79
C TYR A 63 8.23 -1.01 -2.48
N LYS A 64 7.11 -1.16 -1.75
CA LYS A 64 6.85 -0.47 -0.48
C LYS A 64 6.85 -1.39 0.73
N THR A 65 7.29 -2.65 0.57
CA THR A 65 7.42 -3.60 1.68
C THR A 65 8.32 -3.04 2.80
N ALA A 66 9.42 -2.36 2.46
CA ALA A 66 10.31 -1.75 3.44
C ALA A 66 9.60 -0.68 4.30
N TYR A 67 8.76 0.16 3.68
CA TYR A 67 7.97 1.16 4.41
C TYR A 67 6.91 0.50 5.31
N ALA A 68 6.26 -0.57 4.83
CA ALA A 68 5.35 -1.35 5.67
C ALA A 68 6.06 -1.93 6.90
N SER A 69 7.29 -2.45 6.75
CA SER A 69 8.11 -2.92 7.87
C SER A 69 8.46 -1.80 8.85
N LEU A 70 8.85 -0.61 8.36
CA LEU A 70 9.11 0.55 9.21
C LEU A 70 7.86 0.98 9.99
N TRP A 71 6.67 0.91 9.37
CA TRP A 71 5.40 1.20 10.05
C TRP A 71 5.08 0.17 11.13
N LEU A 72 5.28 -1.13 10.87
CA LEU A 72 5.08 -2.18 11.89
C LEU A 72 6.04 -2.05 13.08
N GLN A 73 7.22 -1.47 12.86
CA GLN A 73 8.23 -1.20 13.89
C GLN A 73 8.09 0.17 14.56
N ASP A 74 6.99 0.89 14.29
CA ASP A 74 6.73 2.25 14.77
C ASP A 74 7.86 3.26 14.45
N LYS A 75 8.63 3.00 13.39
CA LYS A 75 9.69 3.89 12.88
C LYS A 75 9.14 5.00 11.99
N ILE A 76 8.00 4.76 11.36
CA ILE A 76 7.22 5.77 10.63
C ILE A 76 5.75 5.67 11.02
N SER A 77 5.03 6.79 10.96
CA SER A 77 3.59 6.80 11.19
C SER A 77 2.82 6.14 10.04
N TRP A 78 1.58 5.77 10.31
CA TRP A 78 0.66 5.26 9.30
C TRP A 78 0.48 6.24 8.15
N GLU A 79 0.29 7.53 8.45
CA GLU A 79 0.13 8.58 7.45
C GLU A 79 1.34 8.65 6.52
N ASN A 80 2.56 8.56 7.08
CA ASN A 80 3.78 8.56 6.28
C ASN A 80 3.86 7.35 5.35
N PHE A 81 3.52 6.15 5.84
CA PHE A 81 3.47 4.95 5.02
C PHE A 81 2.45 5.10 3.86
N ILE A 82 1.25 5.59 4.16
CA ILE A 82 0.21 5.81 3.16
C ILE A 82 0.62 6.86 2.13
N GLN A 83 1.21 7.98 2.56
CA GLN A 83 1.67 9.02 1.67
C GLN A 83 2.71 8.49 0.67
N GLU A 84 3.60 7.59 1.09
CA GLU A 84 4.57 6.97 0.20
C GLU A 84 3.94 6.04 -0.86
N ILE A 85 2.84 5.37 -0.51
CA ILE A 85 2.05 4.59 -1.47
C ILE A 85 1.35 5.52 -2.46
N ILE A 86 0.66 6.55 -1.98
CA ILE A 86 -0.06 7.52 -2.82
C ILE A 86 0.90 8.20 -3.80
N LYS A 87 2.03 8.71 -3.32
CA LYS A 87 3.09 9.28 -4.17
C LYS A 87 3.51 8.32 -5.27
N SER A 88 3.63 7.03 -4.97
CA SER A 88 4.07 6.04 -5.95
C SER A 88 3.02 5.77 -7.02
N ILE A 89 1.74 5.70 -6.62
CA ILE A 89 0.61 5.58 -7.53
C ILE A 89 0.55 6.79 -8.49
N GLU A 90 0.79 8.00 -7.97
CA GLU A 90 0.78 9.24 -8.76
C GLU A 90 2.05 9.46 -9.61
N SER A 91 3.13 8.76 -9.29
CA SER A 91 4.42 8.89 -9.99
C SER A 91 4.47 8.08 -11.29
N PRO A 92 5.50 8.30 -12.15
CA PRO A 92 5.73 7.46 -13.33
C PRO A 92 5.85 5.96 -13.01
N LEU A 93 6.24 5.58 -11.78
CA LEU A 93 6.26 4.19 -11.32
C LEU A 93 4.86 3.56 -11.39
N GLY A 94 3.83 4.23 -10.85
CA GLY A 94 2.45 3.74 -10.89
C GLY A 94 1.89 3.70 -12.31
N GLN A 95 2.29 4.64 -13.16
CA GLN A 95 1.86 4.70 -14.56
C GLN A 95 2.49 3.58 -15.42
N ASN A 96 3.74 3.22 -15.14
CA ASN A 96 4.53 2.27 -15.95
C ASN A 96 4.86 0.94 -15.25
N ILE A 97 4.17 0.62 -14.15
CA ILE A 97 4.46 -0.59 -13.33
C ILE A 97 4.41 -1.90 -14.14
N ASP A 98 3.68 -1.93 -15.25
CA ASP A 98 3.58 -3.09 -16.13
C ASP A 98 4.77 -3.24 -17.09
N CYS A 99 5.53 -2.18 -17.33
CA CYS A 99 6.73 -2.19 -18.19
C CYS A 99 8.02 -2.53 -17.41
N MET A 100 7.95 -2.59 -16.07
CA MET A 100 9.10 -2.94 -15.24
C MET A 100 9.20 -4.46 -15.13
N VAL A 101 10.30 -5.02 -15.64
CA VAL A 101 10.66 -6.42 -15.41
C VAL A 101 11.17 -6.51 -13.97
N ILE A 102 10.48 -7.29 -13.15
CA ILE A 102 10.82 -7.57 -11.74
C ILE A 102 11.69 -8.82 -11.68
#